data_AF-K5X7U8-F1
#
_entry.id   AF-K5X7U8-F1
#
_cell.length_a   1.000
_cell.length_b   1.000
_cell.length_c   1.000
_cell.angle_alpha   90.00
_cell.angle_beta   90.00
_cell.angle_gamma   90.00
#
_symmetry.space_group_name_H-M   'P 1'
#
loop_
_entity.id
_entity.type
_entity.pdbx_description
1 polymer ?
#
loop_
_entity_poly.entity_id
_entity_poly.type
_entity_poly.pdbx_seq_one_letter_code
_entity_poly.pdbx_strand_id
1 'polypeptide(L)'
;MRTRLQQPQWLINEFEQLVKDSKQRDSKGLPPLYQQGLFWFPTRAPFFILRKNSHVHPHDLYTPHFFLWDPICFNDISCPNCRRPLTRQQHIPAPRRVVGMNSAFWMIGYRYRCHRCPMASGRSITFRSRNSQIMKELPTQLVAEFPACLSHRSAISKDLFEFMRSCFQNGIGSKQFADMLWVQHLLAYSNLKLQYLLHVESCRESMDRWSGQKFSNFKPFEDTSPTGCHGYTPSSEWLRDMYDDFLETHQHEINQHMSMLSGDICAIDHSHKVTKHIARVNGEQVFTGLLTVTNSLSEIRICNFVATKSHSQFVDTLTRMRESLTLYGHNQPTIFYTDNMNDKQLLVMIVE
;
A
#
# COMPACT_ATOMS: atom_id res chain seq x y z
N MET A 1 22.51 0.27 6.15
CA MET A 1 22.07 -0.67 5.08
C MET A 1 21.29 -1.81 5.73
N ARG A 2 19.94 -1.85 5.63
CA ARG A 2 19.18 -3.04 6.06
C ARG A 2 19.29 -4.10 4.96
N THR A 3 20.02 -5.17 5.25
CA THR A 3 20.17 -6.38 4.43
C THR A 3 18.79 -6.87 4.03
N ARG A 4 18.60 -7.22 2.76
CA ARG A 4 17.33 -7.79 2.30
C ARG A 4 17.13 -9.09 3.08
N LEU A 5 16.07 -9.18 3.90
CA LEU A 5 15.75 -10.41 4.62
C LEU A 5 15.73 -11.56 3.60
N GLN A 6 16.60 -12.54 3.82
CA GLN A 6 16.70 -13.71 2.95
C GLN A 6 15.38 -14.46 3.04
N GLN A 7 14.76 -14.68 1.89
CA GLN A 7 13.50 -15.44 1.82
C GLN A 7 13.78 -16.91 2.13
N PRO A 8 12.84 -17.61 2.80
CA PRO A 8 13.03 -19.02 3.12
C PRO A 8 13.10 -19.87 1.86
N GLN A 9 13.88 -20.95 1.90
CA GLN A 9 14.11 -21.80 0.74
C GLN A 9 12.82 -22.47 0.23
N TRP A 10 11.89 -22.83 1.12
CA TRP A 10 10.60 -23.40 0.75
C TRP A 10 9.80 -22.45 -0.16
N LEU A 11 9.81 -21.15 0.15
CA LEU A 11 9.12 -20.12 -0.64
C LEU A 11 9.80 -19.94 -2.00
N ILE A 12 11.13 -19.94 -2.04
CA ILE A 12 11.89 -19.78 -3.28
C ILE A 12 11.69 -20.98 -4.19
N ASN A 13 11.70 -22.21 -3.65
CA ASN A 13 11.48 -23.43 -4.42
C ASN A 13 10.09 -23.42 -5.09
N GLU A 14 9.05 -23.06 -4.34
CA GLU A 14 7.69 -22.95 -4.89
C GLU A 14 7.59 -21.83 -5.92
N PHE A 15 8.17 -20.66 -5.65
CA PHE A 15 8.26 -19.57 -6.62
C PHE A 15 8.93 -20.02 -7.94
N GLU A 16 10.07 -20.70 -7.87
CA GLU A 16 10.78 -21.18 -9.05
C GLU A 16 9.98 -22.22 -9.84
N GLN A 17 9.23 -23.09 -9.15
CA GLN A 17 8.32 -24.03 -9.78
C GLN A 17 7.21 -23.30 -10.53
N LEU A 18 6.51 -22.37 -9.88
CA LEU A 18 5.44 -21.58 -10.52
C LEU A 18 5.97 -20.69 -11.66
N VAL A 19 7.21 -20.23 -11.58
CA VAL A 19 7.89 -19.54 -12.69
C VAL A 19 8.15 -20.49 -13.86
N LYS A 20 8.52 -21.75 -13.62
CA LYS A 20 8.69 -22.74 -14.70
C LYS A 20 7.36 -23.06 -15.37
N ASP A 21 6.30 -23.25 -14.59
CA ASP A 21 4.96 -23.52 -15.11
C ASP A 21 4.45 -22.32 -15.91
N SER A 22 4.64 -21.11 -15.40
CA SER A 22 4.37 -19.86 -16.10
C SER A 22 5.42 -19.47 -17.13
N LYS A 23 6.27 -20.39 -17.62
CA LYS A 23 7.00 -20.21 -18.89
C LYS A 23 6.35 -20.94 -20.04
N GLN A 24 5.55 -21.98 -19.75
CA GLN A 24 4.76 -22.64 -20.77
C GLN A 24 3.75 -21.63 -21.31
N ARG A 25 3.58 -21.61 -22.63
CA ARG A 25 2.76 -20.63 -23.34
C ARG A 25 2.03 -21.34 -24.47
N ASP A 26 0.76 -21.01 -24.67
CA ASP A 26 0.01 -21.46 -25.84
C ASP A 26 0.38 -20.66 -27.11
N SER A 27 -0.32 -20.95 -28.21
CA SER A 27 -0.19 -20.23 -29.47
C SER A 27 -0.55 -18.74 -29.38
N LYS A 28 -1.31 -18.34 -28.34
CA LYS A 28 -1.68 -16.94 -28.07
C LYS A 28 -0.71 -16.25 -27.11
N GLY A 29 0.33 -16.94 -26.63
CA GLY A 29 1.29 -16.39 -25.70
C GLY A 29 0.76 -16.23 -24.27
N LEU A 30 -0.27 -16.99 -23.89
CA LEU A 30 -0.86 -17.03 -22.55
C LEU A 30 -0.26 -18.17 -21.70
N PRO A 31 0.08 -17.94 -20.42
CA PRO A 31 0.42 -19.00 -19.47
C PRO A 31 -0.79 -19.91 -19.18
N PRO A 32 -0.57 -21.17 -18.78
CA PRO A 32 -1.65 -22.09 -18.37
C PRO A 32 -2.63 -21.48 -17.35
N LEU A 33 -2.12 -20.68 -16.41
CA LEU A 33 -2.94 -20.01 -15.40
C LEU A 33 -3.98 -19.05 -16.03
N TYR A 34 -3.56 -18.26 -17.02
CA TYR A 34 -4.45 -17.30 -17.70
C TYR A 34 -5.42 -18.00 -18.65
N GLN A 35 -5.03 -19.15 -19.22
CA GLN A 35 -5.92 -19.98 -20.03
C GLN A 35 -7.10 -20.52 -19.20
N GLN A 36 -6.91 -20.70 -17.88
CA GLN A 36 -7.96 -21.07 -16.94
C GLN A 36 -8.78 -19.87 -16.44
N GLY A 37 -8.46 -18.64 -16.88
CA GLY A 37 -9.12 -17.42 -16.42
C GLY A 37 -8.74 -17.00 -14.99
N LEU A 38 -7.57 -17.42 -14.50
CA LEU A 38 -7.11 -17.14 -13.13
C LEU A 38 -5.90 -16.20 -13.13
N PHE A 39 -5.82 -15.29 -12.16
CA PHE A 39 -4.59 -14.55 -11.85
C PHE A 39 -3.82 -15.11 -10.65
N TRP A 40 -4.52 -15.87 -9.82
CA TRP A 40 -4.01 -16.44 -8.58
C TRP A 40 -3.74 -17.93 -8.76
N PHE A 41 -2.57 -18.38 -8.34
CA PHE A 41 -2.28 -19.81 -8.32
C PHE A 41 -3.13 -20.49 -7.23
N PRO A 42 -3.78 -21.63 -7.54
CA PRO A 42 -4.57 -22.36 -6.56
C PRO A 42 -3.70 -22.83 -5.38
N THR A 43 -4.17 -22.61 -4.16
CA THR A 43 -3.54 -23.11 -2.93
C THR A 43 -4.37 -24.22 -2.32
N ARG A 44 -3.70 -25.15 -1.63
CA ARG A 44 -4.39 -26.23 -0.91
C ARG A 44 -4.77 -25.76 0.48
N ALA A 45 -6.02 -26.03 0.88
CA ALA A 45 -6.45 -25.73 2.24
C ALA A 45 -5.69 -26.60 3.27
N PRO A 46 -5.36 -26.08 4.46
CA PRO A 46 -4.63 -26.80 5.51
C PRO A 46 -5.23 -28.16 5.86
N PHE A 47 -6.56 -28.26 5.90
CA PHE A 47 -7.27 -29.51 6.18
C PHE A 47 -6.86 -30.66 5.23
N PHE A 48 -6.79 -30.39 3.92
CA PHE A 48 -6.41 -31.40 2.93
C PHE A 48 -4.92 -31.74 2.98
N ILE A 49 -4.07 -30.80 3.38
CA ILE A 49 -2.63 -31.02 3.59
C ILE A 49 -2.44 -31.98 4.76
N LEU A 50 -3.11 -31.70 5.89
CA LEU A 50 -3.04 -32.52 7.10
C LEU A 50 -3.53 -33.95 6.85
N ARG A 51 -4.60 -34.13 6.09
CA ARG A 51 -5.19 -35.46 5.85
C ARG A 51 -4.37 -36.35 4.90
N LYS A 52 -3.58 -35.75 4.00
CA LYS A 52 -2.91 -36.50 2.92
C LYS A 52 -1.70 -37.29 3.42
N ASN A 53 -1.02 -36.81 4.47
CA ASN A 53 0.25 -37.36 4.91
C ASN A 53 0.11 -37.91 6.34
N SER A 54 0.59 -39.13 6.57
CA SER A 54 0.73 -39.66 7.94
C SER A 54 1.76 -38.85 8.73
N HIS A 55 2.80 -38.36 8.06
CA HIS A 55 3.87 -37.52 8.63
C HIS A 55 3.76 -36.08 8.11
N VAL A 56 2.98 -35.24 8.78
CA VAL A 56 2.88 -33.81 8.45
C VAL A 56 3.82 -33.01 9.35
N HIS A 57 4.60 -32.12 8.75
CA HIS A 57 5.37 -31.13 9.49
C HIS A 57 4.65 -29.78 9.50
N PRO A 58 4.78 -28.96 10.56
CA PRO A 58 4.18 -27.62 10.63
C PRO A 58 4.47 -26.72 9.42
N HIS A 59 5.66 -26.84 8.83
CA HIS A 59 6.07 -26.01 7.70
C HIS A 59 5.31 -26.36 6.40
N ASP A 60 4.73 -27.56 6.29
CA ASP A 60 3.88 -27.94 5.15
C ASP A 60 2.59 -27.10 5.10
N LEU A 61 2.22 -26.47 6.22
CA LEU A 61 1.03 -25.63 6.33
C LEU A 61 1.29 -24.17 5.93
N TYR A 62 2.55 -23.77 5.82
CA TYR A 62 2.93 -22.42 5.37
C TYR A 62 2.81 -22.32 3.84
N THR A 63 1.58 -22.41 3.34
CA THR A 63 1.29 -22.34 1.90
C THR A 63 1.26 -20.89 1.42
N PRO A 64 2.25 -20.44 0.63
CA PRO A 64 2.27 -19.09 0.09
C PRO A 64 1.24 -18.93 -1.03
N HIS A 65 0.50 -17.83 -0.99
CA HIS A 65 -0.38 -17.44 -2.10
C HIS A 65 0.42 -16.67 -3.15
N PHE A 66 0.32 -17.04 -4.42
CA PHE A 66 1.01 -16.37 -5.52
C PHE A 66 0.03 -15.72 -6.51
N PHE A 67 0.33 -14.49 -6.89
CA PHE A 67 -0.34 -13.72 -7.94
C PHE A 67 0.60 -13.55 -9.13
N LEU A 68 0.16 -13.93 -10.34
CA LEU A 68 0.92 -13.74 -11.56
C LEU A 68 0.51 -12.45 -12.27
N TRP A 69 1.48 -11.57 -12.53
CA TRP A 69 1.25 -10.31 -13.26
C TRP A 69 2.10 -10.22 -14.54
N ASP A 70 1.46 -10.50 -15.67
CA ASP A 70 2.04 -10.36 -17.01
C ASP A 70 1.07 -9.67 -17.99
N PRO A 71 0.83 -8.36 -17.84
CA PRO A 71 -0.16 -7.64 -18.64
C PRO A 71 0.13 -7.63 -20.15
N ILE A 72 1.38 -7.85 -20.57
CA ILE A 72 1.73 -7.95 -22.01
C ILE A 72 1.03 -9.13 -22.72
N CYS A 73 0.50 -10.09 -21.97
CA CYS A 73 -0.34 -11.18 -22.50
C CYS A 73 -1.68 -10.69 -23.04
N PHE A 74 -2.16 -9.54 -22.56
CA PHE A 74 -3.53 -9.05 -22.85
C PHE A 74 -3.51 -7.76 -23.67
N ASN A 75 -2.42 -6.99 -23.60
CA ASN A 75 -2.29 -5.70 -24.27
C ASN A 75 -0.88 -5.49 -24.78
N ASP A 76 -0.76 -4.89 -25.97
CA ASP A 76 0.51 -4.37 -26.45
C ASP A 76 0.94 -3.18 -25.61
N ILE A 77 2.08 -3.32 -24.92
CA ILE A 77 2.60 -2.29 -24.02
C ILE A 77 3.66 -1.47 -24.75
N SER A 78 3.47 -0.16 -24.77
CA SER A 78 4.41 0.76 -25.39
C SER A 78 5.51 1.19 -24.42
N CYS A 79 6.68 1.50 -24.98
CA CYS A 79 7.76 2.07 -24.19
C CYS A 79 7.39 3.50 -23.78
N PRO A 80 7.41 3.85 -22.47
CA PRO A 80 7.09 5.20 -22.01
C PRO A 80 7.96 6.30 -22.65
N ASN A 81 9.18 5.97 -23.09
CA ASN A 81 10.13 6.95 -23.62
C ASN A 81 10.05 7.14 -25.15
N CYS A 82 9.74 6.08 -25.92
CA CYS A 82 9.80 6.13 -27.39
C CYS A 82 8.55 5.56 -28.09
N ARG A 83 7.55 5.13 -27.31
CA ARG A 83 6.27 4.57 -27.77
C ARG A 83 6.38 3.32 -28.67
N ARG A 84 7.55 2.68 -28.75
CA ARG A 84 7.72 1.40 -29.46
C ARG A 84 7.27 0.23 -28.59
N PRO A 85 6.81 -0.88 -29.18
CA PRO A 85 6.41 -2.07 -28.42
C PRO A 85 7.54 -2.58 -27.53
N LEU A 86 7.20 -2.89 -26.29
CA LEU A 86 8.11 -3.58 -25.38
C LEU A 86 8.07 -5.09 -25.65
N THR A 87 9.18 -5.76 -25.40
CA THR A 87 9.27 -7.23 -25.49
C THR A 87 9.47 -7.83 -24.10
N ARG A 88 8.90 -9.02 -23.87
CA ARG A 88 9.13 -9.78 -22.64
C ARG A 88 10.58 -10.28 -22.62
N GLN A 89 11.33 -9.94 -21.57
CA GLN A 89 12.71 -10.38 -21.42
C GLN A 89 12.84 -11.57 -20.46
N GLN A 90 12.39 -11.40 -19.21
CA GLN A 90 12.53 -12.41 -18.16
C GLN A 90 11.56 -12.15 -17.01
N HIS A 91 11.37 -13.14 -16.15
CA HIS A 91 10.72 -12.92 -14.86
C HIS A 91 11.63 -12.07 -13.94
N ILE A 92 11.02 -11.40 -12.97
CA ILE A 92 11.73 -10.75 -11.88
C ILE A 92 12.26 -11.87 -10.97
N PRO A 93 13.55 -11.90 -10.62
CA PRO A 93 14.20 -13.08 -10.01
C PRO A 93 13.80 -13.37 -8.57
N ALA A 94 12.92 -12.56 -7.96
CA ALA A 94 12.46 -12.78 -6.61
C ALA A 94 11.00 -12.33 -6.51
N PRO A 95 10.15 -13.10 -5.79
CA PRO A 95 8.78 -12.71 -5.57
C PRO A 95 8.73 -11.45 -4.70
N ARG A 96 7.81 -10.54 -5.01
CA ARG A 96 7.55 -9.39 -4.12
C ARG A 96 6.49 -9.77 -3.11
N ARG A 97 6.81 -9.56 -1.83
CA ARG A 97 5.83 -9.62 -0.75
C ARG A 97 4.77 -8.53 -0.92
N VAL A 98 3.53 -8.92 -0.69
CA VAL A 98 2.38 -8.04 -0.52
C VAL A 98 1.77 -8.36 0.83
N VAL A 99 1.72 -7.37 1.72
CA VAL A 99 1.11 -7.52 3.04
C VAL A 99 -0.41 -7.50 2.87
N GLY A 100 -1.09 -8.58 3.26
CA GLY A 100 -2.55 -8.64 3.35
C GLY A 100 -3.04 -8.58 4.79
N MET A 101 -4.36 -8.71 4.97
CA MET A 101 -5.04 -8.58 6.27
C MET A 101 -4.60 -9.66 7.27
N ASN A 102 -4.61 -10.92 6.85
CA ASN A 102 -4.36 -12.07 7.73
C ASN A 102 -2.98 -12.71 7.50
N SER A 103 -2.44 -12.53 6.29
CA SER A 103 -1.15 -13.08 5.88
C SER A 103 -0.62 -12.29 4.68
N ALA A 104 0.65 -12.50 4.37
CA ALA A 104 1.24 -11.98 3.15
C ALA A 104 1.01 -12.93 1.97
N PHE A 105 0.87 -12.36 0.78
CA PHE A 105 0.95 -13.08 -0.49
C PHE A 105 2.13 -12.57 -1.33
N TRP A 106 2.39 -13.24 -2.43
CA TRP A 106 3.59 -13.08 -3.22
C TRP A 106 3.26 -12.81 -4.68
N MET A 107 3.94 -11.84 -5.26
CA MET A 107 3.72 -11.44 -6.65
C MET A 107 4.87 -11.89 -7.53
N ILE A 108 4.51 -12.61 -8.60
CA ILE A 108 5.37 -12.95 -9.72
C ILE A 108 5.13 -11.91 -10.81
N GLY A 109 6.20 -11.29 -11.32
CA GLY A 109 6.08 -10.30 -12.39
C GLY A 109 7.23 -10.39 -13.38
N TYR A 110 7.05 -9.72 -14.51
CA TYR A 110 8.02 -9.74 -15.61
C TYR A 110 8.81 -8.43 -15.75
N ARG A 111 9.97 -8.54 -16.42
CA ARG A 111 10.74 -7.43 -16.96
C ARG A 111 10.51 -7.35 -18.47
N TYR A 112 10.23 -6.15 -18.92
CA TYR A 112 10.04 -5.81 -20.32
C TYR A 112 11.19 -4.95 -20.81
N ARG A 113 11.60 -5.15 -22.06
CA ARG A 113 12.75 -4.49 -22.68
C ARG A 113 12.30 -3.63 -23.83
N CYS A 114 12.85 -2.42 -23.93
CA CYS A 114 12.77 -1.60 -25.13
C CYS A 114 14.05 -1.76 -25.94
N HIS A 115 13.97 -2.20 -27.19
CA HIS A 115 15.15 -2.39 -28.04
C HIS A 115 15.74 -1.07 -28.58
N ARG A 116 14.97 0.03 -28.57
CA ARG A 116 15.36 1.31 -29.19
C ARG A 116 15.98 2.31 -28.21
N CYS A 117 15.64 2.23 -26.93
CA CYS A 117 16.12 3.18 -25.92
C CYS A 117 17.36 2.59 -25.21
N PRO A 118 18.57 3.13 -25.44
CA PRO A 118 19.74 2.75 -24.67
C PRO A 118 19.72 3.42 -23.29
N MET A 119 20.29 2.75 -22.31
CA MET A 119 20.72 3.32 -21.03
C MET A 119 22.11 3.93 -21.21
N ALA A 120 22.54 4.78 -20.26
CA ALA A 120 23.90 5.35 -20.24
C ALA A 120 25.02 4.30 -20.29
N SER A 121 24.74 3.07 -19.86
CA SER A 121 25.65 1.92 -19.92
C SER A 121 25.67 1.19 -21.28
N GLY A 122 25.00 1.71 -22.31
CA GLY A 122 24.88 1.09 -23.64
C GLY A 122 23.88 -0.08 -23.72
N ARG A 123 23.35 -0.56 -22.58
CA ARG A 123 22.32 -1.62 -22.54
C ARG A 123 20.93 -1.04 -22.80
N SER A 124 20.04 -1.82 -23.40
CA SER A 124 18.63 -1.45 -23.55
C SER A 124 17.94 -1.19 -22.21
N ILE A 125 17.11 -0.15 -22.13
CA ILE A 125 16.28 0.14 -20.96
C ILE A 125 15.27 -0.99 -20.71
N THR A 126 15.00 -1.25 -19.43
CA THR A 126 14.03 -2.26 -19.01
C THR A 126 13.03 -1.67 -18.02
N PHE A 127 11.80 -2.16 -18.09
CA PHE A 127 10.70 -1.77 -17.23
C PHE A 127 10.18 -3.01 -16.50
N ARG A 128 9.63 -2.83 -15.31
CA ARG A 128 8.91 -3.90 -14.61
C ARG A 128 7.45 -3.85 -15.05
N SER A 129 6.80 -4.99 -15.18
CA SER A 129 5.36 -5.16 -15.48
C SER A 129 4.41 -4.31 -14.62
N ARG A 130 4.87 -3.89 -13.45
CA ARG A 130 4.17 -3.08 -12.46
C ARG A 130 4.71 -1.66 -12.30
N ASN A 131 5.48 -1.19 -13.28
CA ASN A 131 5.96 0.20 -13.30
C ASN A 131 4.75 1.13 -13.48
N SER A 132 4.72 2.25 -12.75
CA SER A 132 3.58 3.18 -12.77
C SER A 132 3.24 3.71 -14.16
N GLN A 133 4.24 3.95 -15.02
CA GLN A 133 4.01 4.39 -16.40
C GLN A 133 3.37 3.29 -17.25
N ILE A 134 3.77 2.02 -17.04
CA ILE A 134 3.14 0.89 -17.71
C ILE A 134 1.70 0.72 -17.23
N MET A 135 1.49 0.75 -15.90
CA MET A 135 0.15 0.56 -15.33
C MET A 135 -0.85 1.62 -15.84
N LYS A 136 -0.40 2.84 -16.12
CA LYS A 136 -1.22 3.92 -16.70
C LYS A 136 -1.61 3.69 -18.16
N GLU A 137 -0.87 2.87 -18.92
CA GLU A 137 -1.20 2.55 -20.31
C GLU A 137 -2.17 1.35 -20.43
N LEU A 138 -2.33 0.56 -19.36
CA LEU A 138 -3.18 -0.62 -19.37
C LEU A 138 -4.68 -0.24 -19.30
N PRO A 139 -5.58 -1.07 -19.85
CA PRO A 139 -7.01 -0.90 -19.69
C PRO A 139 -7.41 -0.86 -18.21
N THR A 140 -8.29 0.06 -17.83
CA THR A 140 -8.74 0.25 -16.44
C THR A 140 -9.31 -1.04 -15.83
N GLN A 141 -10.02 -1.83 -16.64
CA GLN A 141 -10.57 -3.13 -16.23
C GLN A 141 -9.47 -4.12 -15.82
N LEU A 142 -8.35 -4.16 -16.54
CA LEU A 142 -7.22 -5.03 -16.20
C LEU A 142 -6.45 -4.50 -14.98
N VAL A 143 -6.31 -3.18 -14.84
CA VAL A 143 -5.67 -2.55 -13.67
C VAL A 143 -6.49 -2.78 -12.39
N ALA A 144 -7.82 -2.90 -12.50
CA ALA A 144 -8.69 -3.21 -11.38
C ALA A 144 -8.32 -4.55 -10.72
N GLU A 145 -8.00 -5.57 -11.53
CA GLU A 145 -7.57 -6.91 -11.10
C GLU A 145 -6.20 -6.94 -10.38
N PHE A 146 -5.41 -5.87 -10.48
CA PHE A 146 -4.13 -5.79 -9.78
C PHE A 146 -4.34 -5.61 -8.27
N PRO A 147 -3.91 -6.54 -7.39
CA PRO A 147 -4.41 -6.59 -6.01
C PRO A 147 -3.62 -5.75 -5.01
N ALA A 148 -2.69 -4.91 -5.45
CA ALA A 148 -1.67 -4.34 -4.56
C ALA A 148 -1.36 -2.86 -4.81
N CYS A 149 -1.15 -2.11 -3.72
CA CYS A 149 -0.52 -0.79 -3.74
C CYS A 149 0.98 -0.96 -3.47
N LEU A 150 1.82 -0.37 -4.33
CA LEU A 150 3.26 -0.68 -4.38
C LEU A 150 4.10 0.36 -3.64
N SER A 151 5.02 -0.09 -2.78
CA SER A 151 6.11 0.75 -2.26
C SER A 151 7.41 0.52 -3.02
N HIS A 152 8.54 1.05 -2.54
CA HIS A 152 9.85 0.78 -3.15
C HIS A 152 10.25 -0.71 -3.06
N ARG A 153 10.10 -1.35 -1.89
CA ARG A 153 10.61 -2.73 -1.63
C ARG A 153 9.54 -3.78 -1.38
N SER A 154 8.33 -3.38 -0.98
CA SER A 154 7.21 -4.27 -0.64
C SER A 154 5.93 -3.78 -1.32
N ALA A 155 4.79 -4.30 -0.93
CA ALA A 155 3.48 -3.79 -1.29
C ALA A 155 2.49 -4.10 -0.16
N ILE A 156 1.34 -3.44 -0.18
CA ILE A 156 0.17 -3.69 0.67
C ILE A 156 -0.97 -4.13 -0.26
N SER A 157 -1.85 -5.01 0.19
CA SER A 157 -3.04 -5.36 -0.60
C SER A 157 -3.98 -4.16 -0.70
N LYS A 158 -4.75 -4.05 -1.79
CA LYS A 158 -5.76 -2.99 -1.94
C LYS A 158 -6.76 -3.02 -0.78
N ASP A 159 -7.30 -4.19 -0.45
CA ASP A 159 -8.26 -4.36 0.66
C ASP A 159 -7.71 -3.89 2.00
N LEU A 160 -6.45 -4.24 2.33
CA LEU A 160 -5.83 -3.81 3.58
C LEU A 160 -5.56 -2.30 3.56
N PHE A 161 -5.17 -1.74 2.41
CA PHE A 161 -4.95 -0.31 2.25
C PHE A 161 -6.24 0.50 2.40
N GLU A 162 -7.34 0.03 1.81
CA GLU A 162 -8.66 0.67 1.92
C GLU A 162 -9.20 0.61 3.36
N PHE A 163 -9.00 -0.52 4.03
CA PHE A 163 -9.31 -0.64 5.45
C PHE A 163 -8.45 0.32 6.30
N MET A 164 -7.14 0.38 6.04
CA MET A 164 -6.22 1.31 6.70
C MET A 164 -6.68 2.77 6.51
N ARG A 165 -7.07 3.14 5.29
CA ARG A 165 -7.63 4.45 4.96
C ARG A 165 -8.83 4.79 5.83
N SER A 166 -9.77 3.85 5.93
CA SER A 166 -10.98 4.01 6.74
C SER A 166 -10.62 4.18 8.22
N CYS A 167 -9.67 3.39 8.75
CA CYS A 167 -9.19 3.53 10.12
C CYS A 167 -8.55 4.90 10.39
N PHE A 168 -7.68 5.38 9.50
CA PHE A 168 -6.98 6.66 9.67
C PHE A 168 -7.95 7.85 9.62
N GLN A 169 -8.94 7.80 8.72
CA GLN A 169 -10.00 8.81 8.65
C GLN A 169 -10.86 8.85 9.93
N ASN A 170 -10.98 7.73 10.63
CA ASN A 170 -11.70 7.62 11.90
C ASN A 170 -10.79 7.76 13.13
N GLY A 171 -9.60 8.35 12.99
CA GLY A 171 -8.74 8.73 14.10
C GLY A 171 -7.81 7.64 14.65
N ILE A 172 -7.73 6.47 14.00
CA ILE A 172 -6.74 5.45 14.36
C ILE A 172 -5.39 5.85 13.79
N GLY A 173 -4.39 6.04 14.65
CA GLY A 173 -3.02 6.35 14.23
C GLY A 173 -2.30 5.15 13.61
N SER A 174 -1.28 5.40 12.80
CA SER A 174 -0.51 4.35 12.10
C SER A 174 0.11 3.31 13.04
N LYS A 175 0.54 3.71 14.24
CA LYS A 175 1.03 2.78 15.27
C LYS A 175 -0.05 1.84 15.76
N GLN A 176 -1.22 2.36 16.12
CA GLN A 176 -2.35 1.54 16.58
C GLN A 176 -2.78 0.56 15.49
N PHE A 177 -2.82 1.02 14.23
CA PHE A 177 -3.12 0.14 13.10
C PHE A 177 -2.06 -0.94 12.88
N ALA A 178 -0.78 -0.61 13.01
CA ALA A 178 0.30 -1.60 12.92
C ALA A 178 0.18 -2.68 14.01
N ASP A 179 -0.14 -2.26 15.25
CA ASP A 179 -0.34 -3.16 16.39
C ASP A 179 -1.59 -4.06 16.15
N MET A 180 -2.68 -3.52 15.60
CA MET A 180 -3.86 -4.30 15.19
C MET A 180 -3.53 -5.33 14.10
N LEU A 181 -2.79 -4.92 13.08
CA LEU A 181 -2.39 -5.80 11.98
C LEU A 181 -1.47 -6.93 12.46
N TRP A 182 -0.56 -6.62 13.39
CA TRP A 182 0.27 -7.62 14.08
C TRP A 182 -0.59 -8.67 14.79
N VAL A 183 -1.55 -8.24 15.61
CA VAL A 183 -2.47 -9.16 16.29
C VAL A 183 -3.26 -10.00 15.30
N GLN A 184 -3.71 -9.42 14.18
CA GLN A 184 -4.46 -10.15 13.16
C GLN A 184 -3.63 -11.24 12.48
N HIS A 185 -2.36 -10.97 12.16
CA HIS A 185 -1.44 -11.96 11.60
C HIS A 185 -1.12 -13.06 12.62
N LEU A 186 -0.91 -12.70 13.89
CA LEU A 186 -0.72 -13.67 14.97
C LEU A 186 -1.95 -14.55 15.20
N LEU A 187 -3.16 -14.01 15.08
CA LEU A 187 -4.39 -14.77 15.19
C LEU A 187 -4.50 -15.80 14.06
N ALA A 188 -4.27 -15.39 12.81
CA ALA A 188 -4.25 -16.29 11.67
C ALA A 188 -3.21 -17.41 11.84
N TYR A 189 -2.01 -17.07 12.32
CA TYR A 189 -0.96 -18.02 12.65
C TYR A 189 -1.38 -19.00 13.76
N SER A 190 -1.99 -18.49 14.82
CA SER A 190 -2.46 -19.29 15.96
C SER A 190 -3.57 -20.25 15.56
N ASN A 191 -4.47 -19.83 14.67
CA ASN A 191 -5.51 -20.70 14.11
C ASN A 191 -4.90 -21.85 13.30
N LEU A 192 -3.85 -21.59 12.50
CA LEU A 192 -3.13 -22.64 11.78
C LEU A 192 -2.44 -23.62 12.73
N LYS A 193 -1.82 -23.10 13.79
CA LYS A 193 -1.22 -23.91 14.87
C LYS A 193 -2.28 -24.78 15.55
N LEU A 194 -3.45 -24.24 15.85
CA LEU A 194 -4.54 -24.98 16.46
C LEU A 194 -5.02 -26.13 15.55
N GLN A 195 -5.19 -25.89 14.26
CA GLN A 195 -5.55 -26.94 13.29
C GLN A 195 -4.52 -28.07 13.26
N TYR A 196 -3.23 -27.75 13.29
CA TYR A 196 -2.18 -28.76 13.40
C TYR A 196 -2.27 -29.56 14.69
N LEU A 197 -2.46 -28.90 15.85
CA LEU A 197 -2.55 -29.59 17.14
C LEU A 197 -3.76 -30.52 17.23
N LEU A 198 -4.92 -30.09 16.72
CA LEU A 198 -6.13 -30.93 16.65
C LEU A 198 -5.91 -32.15 15.75
N HIS A 199 -5.20 -31.99 14.64
CA HIS A 199 -4.84 -33.12 13.78
C HIS A 199 -3.90 -34.10 14.49
N VAL A 200 -2.87 -33.59 15.17
CA VAL A 200 -1.95 -34.42 15.98
C VAL A 200 -2.72 -35.19 17.07
N GLU A 201 -3.66 -34.54 17.74
CA GLU A 201 -4.53 -35.18 18.74
C GLU A 201 -5.38 -36.30 18.12
N SER A 202 -6.04 -36.03 17.00
CA SER A 202 -6.83 -37.03 16.27
C SER A 202 -6.00 -38.25 15.83
N CYS A 203 -4.77 -38.04 15.36
CA CYS A 203 -3.85 -39.14 15.05
C CYS A 203 -3.45 -39.93 16.30
N ARG A 204 -3.25 -39.27 17.45
CA ARG A 204 -2.91 -39.95 18.71
C ARG A 204 -4.04 -40.84 19.25
N GLU A 205 -5.29 -40.52 18.95
CA GLU A 205 -6.46 -41.33 19.30
C GLU A 205 -6.68 -42.49 18.32
N SER A 206 -6.12 -42.41 17.12
CA SER A 206 -6.13 -43.45 16.09
C SER A 206 -5.05 -44.53 16.31
N MET A 207 -5.03 -45.57 15.47
CA MET A 207 -4.04 -46.66 15.48
C MET A 207 -2.58 -46.18 15.32
N ASP A 208 -2.34 -44.92 14.93
CA ASP A 208 -1.00 -44.33 14.86
C ASP A 208 -0.29 -44.27 16.22
N ARG A 209 -1.02 -44.46 17.33
CA ARG A 209 -0.44 -44.62 18.67
C ARG A 209 0.61 -45.74 18.74
N TRP A 210 0.47 -46.78 17.91
CA TRP A 210 1.38 -47.93 17.87
C TRP A 210 2.62 -47.68 16.99
N SER A 211 2.61 -46.63 16.17
CA SER A 211 3.72 -46.28 15.27
C SER A 211 4.90 -45.58 15.96
N GLY A 212 4.74 -45.15 17.22
CA GLY A 212 5.77 -44.39 17.94
C GLY A 212 6.09 -43.02 17.31
N GLN A 213 5.20 -42.52 16.46
CA GLN A 213 5.43 -41.32 15.67
C GLN A 213 5.59 -40.07 16.53
N LYS A 214 6.68 -39.33 16.29
CA LYS A 214 6.97 -38.04 16.93
C LYS A 214 6.55 -36.90 16.01
N PHE A 215 5.65 -36.06 16.50
CA PHE A 215 5.23 -34.85 15.79
C PHE A 215 6.18 -33.68 16.08
N SER A 216 6.41 -32.84 15.09
CA SER A 216 7.30 -31.69 15.20
C SER A 216 6.62 -30.52 15.93
N ASN A 217 7.41 -29.73 16.67
CA ASN A 217 6.89 -28.54 17.34
C ASN A 217 6.55 -27.42 16.34
N PHE A 218 5.43 -26.76 16.58
CA PHE A 218 5.04 -25.56 15.85
C PHE A 218 5.86 -24.37 16.37
N LYS A 219 6.73 -23.82 15.52
CA LYS A 219 7.68 -22.76 15.91
C LYS A 219 6.98 -21.43 16.22
N PRO A 220 7.67 -20.41 16.75
CA PRO A 220 7.13 -19.06 16.86
C PRO A 220 6.88 -18.41 15.48
N PHE A 221 5.97 -17.43 15.42
CA PHE A 221 5.63 -16.70 14.19
C PHE A 221 6.84 -16.05 13.52
N GLU A 222 7.70 -15.42 14.32
CA GLU A 222 8.89 -14.70 13.87
C GLU A 222 10.08 -15.63 13.55
N ASP A 223 9.94 -16.94 13.73
CA ASP A 223 11.06 -17.87 13.52
C ASP A 223 11.54 -17.83 12.07
N THR A 224 12.81 -17.49 11.90
CA THR A 224 13.50 -17.37 10.60
C THR A 224 14.34 -18.59 10.25
N SER A 225 14.20 -19.71 10.98
CA SER A 225 14.92 -20.93 10.64
C SER A 225 14.36 -21.55 9.34
N PRO A 226 15.03 -22.54 8.72
CA PRO A 226 14.55 -23.17 7.49
C PRO A 226 13.12 -23.76 7.57
N THR A 227 12.65 -24.10 8.78
CA THR A 227 11.32 -24.65 9.05
C THR A 227 10.38 -23.68 9.77
N GLY A 228 10.81 -22.42 9.93
CA GLY A 228 10.00 -21.34 10.50
C GLY A 228 9.02 -20.73 9.50
N CYS A 229 8.07 -19.94 10.01
CA CYS A 229 7.06 -19.26 9.20
C CYS A 229 7.61 -18.00 8.50
N HIS A 230 8.69 -17.41 9.04
CA HIS A 230 9.22 -16.12 8.58
C HIS A 230 8.15 -15.03 8.58
N GLY A 231 7.32 -15.01 9.64
CA GLY A 231 6.24 -14.06 9.83
C GLY A 231 6.72 -12.62 9.69
N TYR A 232 5.89 -11.79 9.06
CA TYR A 232 6.25 -10.40 8.78
C TYR A 232 5.03 -9.50 8.84
N THR A 233 5.12 -8.44 9.62
CA THR A 233 4.22 -7.29 9.56
C THR A 233 5.00 -6.00 9.32
N PRO A 234 4.40 -5.02 8.63
CA PRO A 234 5.03 -3.74 8.37
C PRO A 234 5.11 -2.89 9.65
N SER A 235 6.06 -1.96 9.68
CA SER A 235 6.16 -0.98 10.77
C SER A 235 5.17 0.16 10.60
N SER A 236 4.92 0.89 11.68
CA SER A 236 4.02 2.05 11.68
C SER A 236 4.47 3.16 10.72
N GLU A 237 5.78 3.36 10.58
CA GLU A 237 6.36 4.33 9.66
C GLU A 237 6.09 3.92 8.21
N TRP A 238 6.27 2.63 7.89
CA TRP A 238 6.00 2.16 6.54
C TRP A 238 4.53 2.31 6.14
N LEU A 239 3.60 2.07 7.06
CA LEU A 239 2.16 2.24 6.83
C LEU A 239 1.78 3.71 6.66
N ARG A 240 2.39 4.60 7.46
CA ARG A 240 2.23 6.05 7.31
C ARG A 240 2.76 6.51 5.96
N ASP A 241 4.00 6.15 5.61
CA ASP A 241 4.62 6.55 4.35
C ASP A 241 3.80 6.06 3.14
N MET A 242 3.21 4.85 3.20
CA MET A 242 2.28 4.36 2.19
C MET A 242 1.03 5.24 2.03
N TYR A 243 0.51 5.78 3.13
CA TYR A 243 -0.66 6.64 3.13
C TYR A 243 -0.31 8.06 2.67
N ASP A 244 0.84 8.59 3.10
CA ASP A 244 1.36 9.89 2.68
C ASP A 244 1.60 9.89 1.17
N ASP A 245 2.29 8.88 0.62
CA ASP A 245 2.49 8.70 -0.83
C ASP A 245 1.14 8.72 -1.59
N PHE A 246 0.12 8.08 -1.02
CA PHE A 246 -1.23 8.09 -1.60
C PHE A 246 -1.85 9.49 -1.56
N LEU A 247 -1.80 10.19 -0.43
CA LEU A 247 -2.35 11.54 -0.31
C LEU A 247 -1.65 12.52 -1.25
N GLU A 248 -0.32 12.43 -1.39
CA GLU A 248 0.46 13.25 -2.31
C GLU A 248 0.00 13.04 -3.76
N THR A 249 -0.28 11.79 -4.17
CA THR A 249 -0.81 11.53 -5.52
C THR A 249 -2.21 12.10 -5.77
N HIS A 250 -3.00 12.34 -4.71
CA HIS A 250 -4.36 12.90 -4.78
C HIS A 250 -4.39 14.38 -4.39
N GLN A 251 -3.23 15.02 -4.16
CA GLN A 251 -3.14 16.40 -3.70
C GLN A 251 -3.92 17.37 -4.60
N HIS A 252 -3.87 17.19 -5.92
CA HIS A 252 -4.58 18.06 -6.85
C HIS A 252 -6.11 17.95 -6.68
N GLU A 253 -6.63 16.73 -6.59
CA GLU A 253 -8.07 16.47 -6.40
C GLU A 253 -8.54 17.00 -5.04
N ILE A 254 -7.75 16.80 -3.98
CA ILE A 254 -8.02 17.32 -2.64
C ILE A 254 -8.05 18.85 -2.66
N ASN A 255 -7.04 19.50 -3.26
CA ASN A 255 -6.99 20.96 -3.38
C ASN A 255 -8.14 21.53 -4.20
N GLN A 256 -8.51 20.86 -5.29
CA GLN A 256 -9.64 21.25 -6.11
C GLN A 256 -10.95 21.12 -5.32
N HIS A 257 -11.17 19.99 -4.64
CA HIS A 257 -12.34 19.79 -3.79
C HIS A 257 -12.42 20.85 -2.70
N MET A 258 -11.33 21.07 -1.95
CA MET A 258 -11.24 22.13 -0.95
C MET A 258 -11.58 23.50 -1.53
N SER A 259 -11.24 23.79 -2.79
CA SER A 259 -11.52 25.07 -3.48
C SER A 259 -12.98 25.22 -3.93
N MET A 260 -13.71 24.12 -4.12
CA MET A 260 -15.14 24.10 -4.51
C MET A 260 -16.11 24.22 -3.34
N LEU A 261 -15.62 24.24 -2.10
CA LEU A 261 -16.46 24.39 -0.91
C LEU A 261 -16.96 25.84 -0.72
N SER A 262 -18.03 26.01 0.05
CA SER A 262 -18.58 27.34 0.40
C SER A 262 -17.72 28.08 1.43
N GLY A 263 -17.95 29.39 1.60
CA GLY A 263 -17.20 30.22 2.55
C GLY A 263 -17.93 31.51 2.94
N ASP A 264 -19.26 31.51 2.91
CA ASP A 264 -20.11 32.65 3.27
C ASP A 264 -20.00 33.02 4.76
N ILE A 265 -19.84 32.01 5.62
CA ILE A 265 -19.51 32.15 7.03
C ILE A 265 -18.26 31.31 7.28
N CYS A 266 -17.20 31.96 7.77
CA CYS A 266 -15.90 31.33 7.98
C CYS A 266 -15.47 31.42 9.45
N ALA A 267 -14.66 30.46 9.90
CA ALA A 267 -13.90 30.55 11.14
C ALA A 267 -12.41 30.38 10.82
N ILE A 268 -11.56 31.23 11.41
CA ILE A 268 -10.11 31.23 11.19
C ILE A 268 -9.39 30.96 12.51
N ASP A 269 -8.43 30.04 12.48
CA ASP A 269 -7.63 29.65 13.66
C ASP A 269 -6.17 29.32 13.30
N HIS A 270 -5.28 29.51 14.26
CA HIS A 270 -3.87 29.14 14.18
C HIS A 270 -3.52 27.96 15.10
N SER A 271 -3.33 26.79 14.50
CA SER A 271 -2.91 25.59 15.21
C SER A 271 -1.39 25.55 15.44
N HIS A 272 -0.98 25.57 16.71
CA HIS A 272 0.45 25.58 17.12
C HIS A 272 1.03 24.21 17.49
N LYS A 273 0.19 23.17 17.64
CA LYS A 273 0.67 21.82 18.01
C LYS A 273 1.35 21.14 16.83
N VAL A 274 0.79 21.26 15.63
CA VAL A 274 1.31 20.63 14.41
C VAL A 274 2.74 21.10 14.12
N THR A 275 3.00 22.40 14.26
CA THR A 275 4.31 22.97 13.95
C THR A 275 5.44 22.53 14.89
N LYS A 276 5.12 21.98 16.07
CA LYS A 276 6.11 21.38 16.98
C LYS A 276 6.65 20.04 16.46
N HIS A 277 5.92 19.39 15.57
CA HIS A 277 6.30 18.11 14.96
C HIS A 277 6.99 18.26 13.59
N ILE A 278 7.14 19.49 13.09
CA ILE A 278 7.82 19.78 11.83
C ILE A 278 9.33 19.90 12.07
N ALA A 279 10.11 19.44 11.10
CA ALA A 279 11.56 19.53 11.14
C ALA A 279 12.04 20.99 11.30
N ARG A 280 13.07 21.17 12.11
CA ARG A 280 13.75 22.46 12.31
C ARG A 280 14.90 22.60 11.33
N VAL A 281 15.15 23.81 10.86
CA VAL A 281 16.31 24.13 10.01
C VAL A 281 17.35 24.81 10.90
N ASN A 282 18.56 24.23 10.99
CA ASN A 282 19.63 24.71 11.89
C ASN A 282 19.20 24.89 13.36
N GLY A 283 18.23 24.11 13.83
CA GLY A 283 17.69 24.22 15.20
C GLY A 283 16.55 25.24 15.38
N GLU A 284 16.23 26.01 14.34
CA GLU A 284 15.15 27.01 14.34
C GLU A 284 13.85 26.47 13.75
N GLN A 285 12.73 26.92 14.33
CA GLN A 285 11.40 26.54 13.88
C GLN A 285 10.99 27.40 12.68
N VAL A 286 10.79 26.76 11.52
CA VAL A 286 10.45 27.45 10.26
C VAL A 286 9.01 27.98 10.27
N PHE A 287 8.07 27.22 10.85
CA PHE A 287 6.65 27.57 10.88
C PHE A 287 6.18 27.76 12.31
N THR A 288 5.53 28.88 12.59
CA THR A 288 5.01 29.19 13.93
C THR A 288 3.58 28.69 14.11
N GLY A 289 2.79 28.56 13.04
CA GLY A 289 1.45 28.01 13.08
C GLY A 289 1.00 27.32 11.78
N LEU A 290 -0.06 26.54 11.89
CA LEU A 290 -0.87 26.09 10.77
C LEU A 290 -2.18 26.90 10.79
N LEU A 291 -2.34 27.78 9.80
CA LEU A 291 -3.58 28.52 9.62
C LEU A 291 -4.64 27.59 9.03
N THR A 292 -5.80 27.54 9.67
CA THR A 292 -6.97 26.83 9.16
C THR A 292 -8.12 27.81 9.00
N VAL A 293 -8.81 27.76 7.87
CA VAL A 293 -10.12 28.41 7.69
C VAL A 293 -11.15 27.33 7.42
N THR A 294 -12.25 27.32 8.17
CA THR A 294 -13.38 26.42 7.96
C THR A 294 -14.63 27.18 7.57
N ASN A 295 -15.54 26.54 6.83
CA ASN A 295 -16.85 27.09 6.52
C ASN A 295 -17.89 26.82 7.64
N SER A 296 -19.16 27.17 7.41
CA SER A 296 -20.29 26.94 8.31
C SER A 296 -20.58 25.46 8.62
N LEU A 297 -20.10 24.55 7.77
CA LEU A 297 -20.22 23.09 7.94
C LEU A 297 -18.99 22.48 8.60
N SER A 298 -18.05 23.30 9.09
CA SER A 298 -16.77 22.85 9.66
C SER A 298 -15.86 22.13 8.66
N GLU A 299 -16.07 22.34 7.36
CA GLU A 299 -15.21 21.82 6.31
C GLU A 299 -14.02 22.76 6.09
N ILE A 300 -12.83 22.18 5.86
CA ILE A 300 -11.59 22.94 5.72
C ILE A 300 -11.54 23.59 4.32
N ARG A 301 -11.46 24.93 4.31
CA ARG A 301 -11.29 25.77 3.11
C ARG A 301 -9.84 26.14 2.86
N ILE A 302 -9.11 26.45 3.93
CA ILE A 302 -7.70 26.80 3.88
C ILE A 302 -6.97 25.98 4.93
N CYS A 303 -5.81 25.45 4.55
CA CYS A 303 -4.86 24.80 5.46
C CYS A 303 -3.45 25.21 4.99
N ASN A 304 -2.82 26.16 5.66
CA ASN A 304 -1.55 26.73 5.21
C ASN A 304 -0.56 26.93 6.38
N PHE A 305 0.70 26.53 6.20
CA PHE A 305 1.74 26.78 7.17
C PHE A 305 2.21 28.24 7.09
N VAL A 306 2.27 28.91 8.25
CA VAL A 306 2.70 30.30 8.34
C VAL A 306 4.01 30.40 9.13
N ALA A 307 4.98 31.15 8.59
CA ALA A 307 6.27 31.37 9.25
C ALA A 307 6.13 32.29 10.47
N THR A 308 5.24 33.27 10.39
CA THR A 308 4.94 34.21 11.48
C THR A 308 3.43 34.37 11.65
N LYS A 309 3.00 34.97 12.76
CA LYS A 309 1.59 35.39 12.97
C LYS A 309 1.21 36.65 12.20
N SER A 310 2.09 37.18 11.35
CA SER A 310 1.82 38.37 10.56
C SER A 310 0.75 38.10 9.52
N HIS A 311 -0.18 39.04 9.37
CA HIS A 311 -1.23 39.03 8.34
C HIS A 311 -0.69 38.82 6.93
N SER A 312 0.47 39.41 6.63
CA SER A 312 1.14 39.28 5.33
C SER A 312 1.42 37.83 4.90
N GLN A 313 1.44 36.87 5.83
CA GLN A 313 1.65 35.45 5.51
C GLN A 313 0.40 34.77 4.94
N PHE A 314 -0.79 35.33 5.13
CA PHE A 314 -2.03 34.65 4.77
C PHE A 314 -3.08 35.50 4.03
N VAL A 315 -2.85 36.80 3.82
CA VAL A 315 -3.70 37.64 2.96
C VAL A 315 -3.88 37.01 1.58
N ASP A 316 -2.78 36.61 0.92
CA ASP A 316 -2.83 35.98 -0.40
C ASP A 316 -3.69 34.72 -0.44
N THR A 317 -3.71 33.98 0.66
CA THR A 317 -4.50 32.74 0.76
C THR A 317 -5.99 33.06 0.87
N LEU A 318 -6.35 34.10 1.64
CA LEU A 318 -7.73 34.59 1.74
C LEU A 318 -8.22 35.20 0.41
N THR A 319 -7.36 35.93 -0.31
CA THR A 319 -7.67 36.47 -1.63
C THR A 319 -7.97 35.35 -2.63
N ARG A 320 -7.10 34.32 -2.70
CA ARG A 320 -7.35 33.13 -3.55
C ARG A 320 -8.64 32.41 -3.19
N MET A 321 -9.02 32.40 -1.90
CA MET A 321 -10.30 31.86 -1.47
C MET A 321 -11.46 32.66 -2.07
N ARG A 322 -11.45 34.01 -2.02
CA ARG A 322 -12.48 34.86 -2.64
C ARG A 322 -12.60 34.64 -4.16
N GLU A 323 -11.46 34.52 -4.83
CA GLU A 323 -11.40 34.20 -6.26
C GLU A 323 -12.06 32.85 -6.55
N SER A 324 -11.73 31.82 -5.77
CA SER A 324 -12.34 30.49 -5.92
C SER A 324 -13.85 30.49 -5.65
N LEU A 325 -14.33 31.25 -4.65
CA LEU A 325 -15.75 31.39 -4.37
C LEU A 325 -16.48 32.00 -5.57
N THR A 326 -15.90 33.04 -6.18
CA THR A 326 -16.45 33.65 -7.41
C THR A 326 -16.45 32.65 -8.57
N LEU A 327 -15.33 31.95 -8.78
CA LEU A 327 -15.17 30.97 -9.85
C LEU A 327 -16.23 29.85 -9.81
N TYR A 328 -16.55 29.38 -8.60
CA TYR A 328 -17.52 28.30 -8.39
C TYR A 328 -18.94 28.79 -8.08
N GLY A 329 -19.21 30.10 -8.18
CA GLY A 329 -20.55 30.67 -8.02
C GLY A 329 -21.08 30.69 -6.57
N HIS A 330 -20.18 30.69 -5.58
CA HIS A 330 -20.53 30.82 -4.18
C HIS A 330 -20.61 32.29 -3.74
N ASN A 331 -21.36 32.52 -2.66
CA ASN A 331 -21.40 33.81 -2.00
C ASN A 331 -20.02 34.16 -1.42
N GLN A 332 -19.68 35.45 -1.45
CA GLN A 332 -18.49 35.95 -0.78
C GLN A 332 -18.65 35.87 0.75
N PRO A 333 -17.54 35.82 1.50
CA PRO A 333 -17.61 35.79 2.96
C PRO A 333 -18.32 37.02 3.50
N THR A 334 -19.29 36.80 4.38
CA THR A 334 -20.05 37.85 5.07
C THR A 334 -19.69 37.94 6.55
N ILE A 335 -19.24 36.82 7.13
CA ILE A 335 -18.90 36.70 8.55
C ILE A 335 -17.62 35.90 8.69
N PHE A 336 -16.70 36.39 9.53
CA PHE A 336 -15.55 35.63 10.02
C PHE A 336 -15.55 35.57 11.54
N TYR A 337 -15.39 34.37 12.09
CA TYR A 337 -15.09 34.13 13.49
C TYR A 337 -13.58 33.98 13.69
N THR A 338 -13.03 34.72 14.64
CA THR A 338 -11.63 34.60 15.07
C THR A 338 -11.55 34.77 16.58
N ASP A 339 -10.65 34.05 17.25
CA ASP A 339 -10.31 34.25 18.65
C ASP A 339 -9.23 35.33 18.85
N ASN A 340 -8.57 35.74 17.76
CA ASN A 340 -7.51 36.72 17.75
C ASN A 340 -8.01 38.07 17.21
N MET A 341 -8.33 38.98 18.14
CA MET A 341 -8.84 40.32 17.82
C MET A 341 -7.91 41.17 16.94
N ASN A 342 -6.62 40.83 16.87
CA ASN A 342 -5.69 41.51 15.96
C ASN A 342 -6.07 41.29 14.49
N ASP A 343 -6.75 40.19 14.16
CA ASP A 343 -7.13 39.87 12.78
C ASP A 343 -8.34 40.67 12.28
N LYS A 344 -9.04 41.39 13.18
CA LYS A 344 -10.29 42.09 12.85
C LYS A 344 -10.17 43.02 11.65
N GLN A 345 -9.16 43.89 11.60
CA GLN A 345 -9.02 44.87 10.51
C GLN A 345 -8.85 44.19 9.15
N LEU A 346 -8.00 43.16 9.10
CA LEU A 346 -7.78 42.37 7.89
C LEU A 346 -9.07 41.67 7.45
N LEU A 347 -9.74 41.00 8.39
CA LEU A 347 -10.94 40.21 8.07
C LEU A 347 -12.10 41.09 7.61
N VAL A 348 -12.24 42.31 8.16
CA VAL A 348 -13.21 43.30 7.67
C VAL A 348 -12.91 43.69 6.22
N MET A 349 -11.64 43.95 5.87
CA MET A 349 -11.24 44.24 4.48
C MET A 349 -11.48 43.06 3.51
N ILE A 350 -11.53 41.83 4.02
CA ILE A 350 -11.80 40.63 3.21
C ILE A 350 -13.29 40.41 2.97
N VAL A 351 -14.13 40.82 3.92
CA VAL A 351 -15.60 40.75 3.84
C VAL A 351 -16.17 41.90 2.99
N GLU A 352 -15.56 43.08 3.09
CA GLU A 352 -15.84 44.25 2.23
C GLU A 352 -15.26 44.07 0.81
#